data_AF-A0A1X2GMP8-F1
#
_entry.id   AF-A0A1X2GMP8-F1
#
_cell.length_a   1.000
_cell.length_b   1.000
_cell.length_c   1.000
_cell.angle_alpha   90.00
_cell.angle_beta   90.00
_cell.angle_gamma   90.00
#
_symmetry.space_group_name_H-M   'P 1'
#
loop_
_entity.id
_entity.type
_entity.pdbx_description
1 polymer ?
#
loop_
_entity_poly.entity_id
_entity_poly.type
_entity_poly.pdbx_seq_one_letter_code
_entity_poly.pdbx_strand_id
1 'polypeptide(L)'
;MGNLPTEIIQHILSYTPRRQVLSCLYINRQWSCAARTLFYHWIDVYTPAQMDVFQLCLSYSNSHGSTIGDLVRHLRFHTYDILIPQDEFDQLAIMTPNMLTCDFSVPVTDDHLNIFSKHWKHLTLLPRWHMDETDLWVPT
;
A
#
# COMPACT_ATOMS: atom_id res chain seq x y z
N MET A 1 0.27 -29.55 20.31
CA MET A 1 -0.18 -28.18 20.61
C MET A 1 -0.96 -27.69 19.40
N GLY A 2 -2.18 -27.19 19.59
CA GLY A 2 -3.02 -26.76 18.46
C GLY A 2 -2.44 -25.51 17.81
N ASN A 3 -2.25 -25.53 16.49
CA ASN A 3 -1.87 -24.34 15.74
C ASN A 3 -3.04 -23.34 15.78
N LEU A 4 -2.79 -22.12 16.24
CA LEU A 4 -3.76 -21.03 16.16
C LEU A 4 -4.15 -20.81 14.69
N PRO A 5 -5.43 -20.56 14.36
CA PRO A 5 -5.84 -20.19 13.01
C PRO A 5 -5.13 -18.89 12.55
N THR A 6 -4.92 -18.76 11.23
CA THR A 6 -4.23 -17.59 10.64
C THR A 6 -4.97 -16.29 10.95
N GLU A 7 -6.29 -16.34 11.02
CA GLU A 7 -7.18 -15.23 11.34
C GLU A 7 -6.93 -14.72 12.76
N ILE A 8 -6.69 -15.63 13.71
CA ILE A 8 -6.37 -15.27 15.09
C ILE A 8 -4.97 -14.64 15.17
N ILE A 9 -4.01 -15.16 14.41
CA ILE A 9 -2.67 -14.57 14.33
C ILE A 9 -2.75 -13.16 13.71
N GLN A 10 -3.52 -12.97 12.64
CA GLN A 10 -3.74 -11.67 12.04
C GLN A 10 -4.41 -10.70 13.02
N HIS A 11 -5.40 -11.16 13.78
CA HIS A 11 -6.05 -10.33 14.80
C HIS A 11 -5.11 -9.94 15.94
N ILE A 12 -4.21 -10.82 16.37
CA ILE A 12 -3.16 -10.47 17.35
C ILE A 12 -2.22 -9.41 16.76
N LEU A 13 -1.76 -9.65 15.54
CA LEU A 13 -0.81 -8.77 14.86
C LEU A 13 -1.40 -7.41 14.50
N SER A 14 -2.72 -7.26 14.36
CA SER A 14 -3.35 -5.95 14.12
C SER A 14 -3.20 -4.98 15.29
N TYR A 15 -2.95 -5.48 16.51
CA TYR A 15 -2.63 -4.65 17.68
C TYR A 15 -1.13 -4.46 17.88
N THR A 16 -0.29 -5.09 17.06
CA THR A 16 1.16 -5.03 17.19
C THR A 16 1.72 -3.85 16.39
N PRO A 17 2.62 -3.03 16.97
CA PRO A 17 3.28 -1.96 16.24
C PRO A 17 3.97 -2.49 14.97
N ARG A 18 3.84 -1.78 13.84
CA ARG A 18 4.39 -2.21 12.53
C ARG A 18 5.85 -2.66 12.57
N ARG A 19 6.69 -1.97 13.34
CA ARG A 19 8.11 -2.32 13.51
C ARG A 19 8.31 -3.71 14.13
N GLN A 20 7.41 -4.14 15.00
CA GLN A 20 7.44 -5.44 15.65
C GLN A 20 6.81 -6.54 14.76
N VAL A 21 5.86 -6.20 13.89
CA VAL A 21 5.30 -7.14 12.89
C VAL A 21 6.39 -7.72 11.97
N LEU A 22 7.44 -6.94 11.66
CA LEU A 22 8.60 -7.42 10.90
C LEU A 22 9.30 -8.61 11.58
N SER A 23 9.43 -8.60 12.90
CA SER A 23 10.05 -9.71 13.63
C SER A 23 9.25 -11.02 13.48
N CYS A 24 7.92 -10.91 13.32
CA CYS A 24 7.03 -12.05 13.13
C CYS A 24 7.21 -12.76 11.79
N LEU A 25 7.86 -12.11 10.80
CA LEU A 25 8.20 -12.72 9.51
C LEU A 25 9.16 -13.91 9.67
N TYR A 26 9.94 -13.95 10.75
CA TYR A 26 11.01 -14.92 10.97
C TYR A 26 10.65 -16.04 11.97
N ILE A 27 9.44 -16.04 12.55
CA ILE A 27 9.04 -17.02 13.57
C ILE A 27 8.83 -18.40 12.93
N ASN A 28 7.85 -18.49 12.01
CA ASN A 28 7.57 -19.69 11.23
C ASN A 28 6.72 -19.31 10.00
N ARG A 29 6.44 -20.29 9.14
CA ARG A 29 5.68 -20.07 7.89
C ARG A 29 4.29 -19.45 8.11
N GLN A 30 3.57 -19.86 9.16
CA GLN A 30 2.22 -19.38 9.42
C GLN A 30 2.22 -17.92 9.90
N TRP A 31 3.10 -17.59 10.83
CA TRP A 31 3.31 -16.22 11.30
C TRP A 31 3.83 -15.32 10.18
N SER A 32 4.72 -15.84 9.33
CA SER A 32 5.22 -15.12 8.16
C SER A 32 4.11 -14.79 7.17
N CYS A 33 3.21 -15.75 6.89
CA CYS A 33 2.05 -15.53 6.02
C CYS A 33 1.13 -14.43 6.59
N ALA A 34 0.73 -14.54 7.86
CA ALA A 34 -0.13 -13.56 8.53
C ALA A 34 0.52 -12.17 8.60
N ALA A 35 1.80 -12.09 8.96
CA ALA A 35 2.55 -10.85 9.07
C ALA A 35 2.76 -10.17 7.72
N ARG A 36 3.01 -10.92 6.63
CA ARG A 36 3.12 -10.35 5.27
C ARG A 36 1.84 -9.66 4.85
N THR A 37 0.68 -10.28 5.06
CA THR A 37 -0.62 -9.66 4.74
C THR A 37 -0.78 -8.33 5.46
N LEU A 38 -0.53 -8.28 6.77
CA LEU A 38 -0.66 -7.04 7.54
C LEU A 38 0.41 -6.01 7.22
N PHE A 39 1.62 -6.44 6.87
CA PHE A 39 2.68 -5.51 6.52
C PHE A 39 2.36 -4.80 5.20
N TYR A 40 1.98 -5.57 4.17
CA TYR A 40 1.81 -5.06 2.81
C TYR A 40 0.41 -4.53 2.48
N HIS A 41 -0.64 -4.80 3.29
CA HIS A 41 -1.99 -4.33 2.97
C HIS A 41 -2.12 -2.80 2.86
N TRP A 42 -1.28 -2.05 3.58
CA TRP A 42 -1.30 -0.59 3.60
C TRP A 42 0.10 -0.02 3.45
N ILE A 43 0.36 0.72 2.39
CA ILE A 43 1.67 1.28 2.08
C ILE A 43 1.61 2.79 2.16
N ASP A 44 2.39 3.38 3.06
CA ASP A 44 2.57 4.83 3.16
C ASP A 44 3.96 5.19 2.62
N VAL A 45 4.01 6.12 1.66
CA VAL A 45 5.24 6.56 0.99
C VAL A 45 5.46 8.03 1.28
N TYR A 46 6.56 8.32 1.98
CA TYR A 46 6.94 9.65 2.46
C TYR A 46 8.06 10.28 1.63
N THR A 47 8.85 9.48 0.91
CA THR A 47 9.99 9.97 0.12
C THR A 47 10.10 9.23 -1.22
N PRO A 48 10.72 9.85 -2.25
CA PRO A 48 10.98 9.16 -3.52
C PRO A 48 11.77 7.86 -3.35
N ALA A 49 12.78 7.84 -2.46
CA ALA A 49 13.55 6.63 -2.18
C ALA A 49 12.69 5.48 -1.63
N GLN A 50 11.62 5.76 -0.87
CA GLN A 50 10.69 4.72 -0.43
C GLN A 50 9.86 4.18 -1.59
N MET A 51 9.52 5.02 -2.57
CA MET A 51 8.84 4.59 -3.79
C MET A 51 9.73 3.66 -4.62
N ASP A 52 11.00 4.01 -4.83
CA ASP A 52 11.95 3.19 -5.57
C ASP A 52 12.11 1.80 -4.93
N VAL A 53 12.26 1.77 -3.60
CA VAL A 53 12.34 0.52 -2.83
C VAL A 53 11.06 -0.29 -2.97
N PHE A 54 9.90 0.35 -2.95
CA PHE A 54 8.62 -0.33 -3.10
C PHE A 54 8.47 -0.95 -4.51
N GLN A 55 8.76 -0.20 -5.58
CA GLN A 55 8.76 -0.71 -6.95
C GLN A 55 9.75 -1.87 -7.14
N LEU A 56 10.95 -1.76 -6.55
CA LEU A 56 11.95 -2.82 -6.58
C LEU A 56 11.44 -4.08 -5.87
N CYS A 57 10.81 -3.94 -4.71
CA CYS A 57 10.20 -5.06 -3.99
C CYS A 57 9.10 -5.74 -4.81
N LEU A 58 8.22 -4.96 -5.44
CA LEU A 58 7.18 -5.52 -6.32
C LEU A 58 7.82 -6.28 -7.49
N SER A 59 8.82 -5.71 -8.15
CA SER A 59 9.47 -6.27 -9.34
C SER A 59 10.23 -7.55 -9.02
N TYR A 60 10.97 -7.54 -7.91
CA TYR A 60 11.64 -8.70 -7.39
C TYR A 60 10.64 -9.80 -7.01
N SER A 61 9.53 -9.46 -6.37
CA SER A 61 8.52 -10.44 -6.00
C SER A 61 7.89 -11.11 -7.23
N ASN A 62 7.52 -10.31 -8.24
CA ASN A 62 6.88 -10.80 -9.45
C ASN A 62 7.80 -11.74 -10.24
N SER A 63 9.08 -11.37 -10.40
CA SER A 63 10.08 -12.20 -11.08
C SER A 63 10.37 -13.54 -10.39
N HIS A 64 10.13 -13.64 -9.08
CA HIS A 64 10.37 -14.85 -8.29
C HIS A 64 9.09 -15.62 -7.96
N GLY A 65 7.97 -15.32 -8.64
CA GLY A 65 6.69 -16.00 -8.45
C GLY A 65 6.01 -15.70 -7.11
N SER A 66 6.38 -14.61 -6.45
CA SER A 66 5.76 -14.13 -5.21
C SER A 66 4.75 -13.02 -5.51
N THR A 67 3.60 -13.08 -4.87
CA THR A 67 2.48 -12.15 -5.09
C THR A 67 2.40 -11.06 -4.01
N ILE A 68 3.52 -10.36 -3.75
CA ILE A 68 3.49 -9.27 -2.74
C ILE A 68 2.49 -8.19 -3.17
N GLY A 69 2.45 -7.87 -4.46
CA GLY A 69 1.52 -6.90 -5.02
C GLY A 69 0.04 -7.26 -4.82
N ASP A 70 -0.32 -8.54 -4.79
CA ASP A 70 -1.69 -8.99 -4.51
C ASP A 70 -2.12 -8.69 -3.07
N LEU A 71 -1.16 -8.51 -2.17
CA LEU A 71 -1.44 -8.18 -0.77
C LEU A 71 -1.72 -6.70 -0.58
N VAL A 72 -1.29 -5.83 -1.51
CA VAL A 72 -1.43 -4.39 -1.40
C VAL A 72 -2.88 -3.97 -1.67
N ARG A 73 -3.48 -3.27 -0.70
CA ARG A 73 -4.86 -2.78 -0.76
C ARG A 73 -4.96 -1.26 -0.71
N HIS A 74 -4.03 -0.62 -0.01
CA HIS A 74 -4.03 0.83 0.18
C HIS A 74 -2.64 1.37 -0.09
N LEU A 75 -2.55 2.44 -0.89
CA LEU A 75 -1.32 3.17 -1.15
C LEU A 75 -1.53 4.65 -0.88
N ARG A 76 -0.64 5.28 -0.13
CA ARG A 76 -0.73 6.70 0.22
C ARG A 76 0.59 7.41 0.00
N PHE A 77 0.54 8.53 -0.71
CA PHE A 77 1.68 9.42 -0.94
C PHE A 77 1.59 10.65 -0.05
N HIS A 78 2.68 10.99 0.64
CA HIS A 78 2.73 12.11 1.60
C HIS A 78 3.49 13.34 1.09
N THR A 79 4.13 13.28 -0.08
CA THR A 79 4.84 14.42 -0.69
C THR A 79 4.58 14.49 -2.20
N TYR A 80 4.62 15.70 -2.76
CA TYR A 80 4.57 15.95 -4.21
C TYR A 80 5.90 15.66 -4.91
N ASP A 81 6.99 15.47 -4.15
CA ASP A 81 8.30 15.12 -4.70
C ASP A 81 8.31 13.71 -5.32
N ILE A 82 7.30 12.89 -5.00
CA ILE A 82 7.11 11.57 -5.60
C ILE A 82 6.40 11.77 -6.93
N LEU A 83 7.20 12.00 -7.96
CA LEU A 83 6.76 12.10 -9.34
C LEU A 83 6.88 10.71 -9.98
N ILE A 84 5.74 10.14 -10.38
CA ILE A 84 5.69 8.83 -11.04
C ILE A 84 5.28 9.06 -12.50
N PRO A 85 6.15 8.78 -13.47
CA PRO A 85 5.79 8.77 -14.88
C PRO A 85 4.57 7.87 -15.17
N GLN A 86 3.80 8.20 -16.21
CA GLN A 86 2.58 7.46 -16.54
C GLN A 86 2.82 5.96 -16.75
N ASP A 87 3.90 5.60 -17.43
CA ASP A 87 4.29 4.23 -17.73
C ASP A 87 4.66 3.44 -16.46
N GLU A 88 5.39 4.07 -15.54
CA GLU A 88 5.69 3.47 -14.23
C GLU A 88 4.42 3.32 -13.38
N PHE A 89 3.50 4.27 -13.47
CA PHE A 89 2.23 4.20 -12.77
C PHE A 89 1.33 3.08 -13.32
N ASP A 90 1.28 2.92 -14.64
CA ASP A 90 0.55 1.82 -15.27
C ASP A 90 1.15 0.46 -14.89
N GLN A 91 2.48 0.37 -14.85
CA GLN A 91 3.18 -0.83 -14.36
C GLN A 91 2.86 -1.11 -12.89
N LEU A 92 2.84 -0.08 -12.03
CA LEU A 92 2.46 -0.21 -10.63
C LEU A 92 1.05 -0.78 -10.50
N ALA A 93 0.09 -0.24 -11.26
CA ALA A 93 -1.30 -0.71 -11.25
C ALA A 93 -1.43 -2.18 -11.65
N ILE A 94 -0.69 -2.63 -12.66
CA ILE A 94 -0.63 -4.05 -13.07
C ILE A 94 -0.07 -4.93 -11.94
N MET A 95 0.97 -4.44 -11.26
CA MET A 95 1.65 -5.18 -10.21
C MET A 95 0.87 -5.22 -8.89
N THR A 96 -0.07 -4.30 -8.68
CA THR A 96 -0.94 -4.26 -7.49
C THR A 96 -2.41 -4.37 -7.91
N PRO A 97 -2.85 -5.55 -8.40
CA PRO A 97 -4.19 -5.70 -9.01
C PRO A 97 -5.35 -5.57 -8.00
N ASN A 98 -5.03 -5.64 -6.71
CA ASN A 98 -5.97 -5.73 -5.60
C ASN A 98 -6.17 -4.40 -4.85
N MET A 99 -5.64 -3.31 -5.40
CA MET A 99 -5.71 -1.95 -4.85
C MET A 99 -7.16 -1.49 -4.67
N LEU A 100 -7.51 -1.04 -3.47
CA LEU A 100 -8.82 -0.51 -3.11
C LEU A 100 -8.81 1.02 -3.00
N THR A 101 -7.71 1.58 -2.47
CA THR A 101 -7.54 3.04 -2.35
C THR A 101 -6.12 3.44 -2.77
N CYS A 102 -6.02 4.57 -3.45
CA CYS A 102 -4.75 5.23 -3.73
C CYS A 102 -4.91 6.72 -3.47
N ASP A 103 -4.22 7.24 -2.46
CA ASP A 103 -4.41 8.59 -1.96
C ASP A 103 -3.14 9.44 -2.16
N PHE A 104 -3.33 10.66 -2.64
CA PHE A 104 -2.34 11.72 -2.52
C PHE A 104 -2.77 12.63 -1.37
N SER A 105 -1.93 12.73 -0.33
CA SER A 105 -2.18 13.57 0.84
C SER A 105 -2.00 15.08 0.56
N VAL A 106 -1.86 15.46 -0.71
CA VAL A 106 -1.30 16.74 -1.16
C VAL A 106 -2.07 17.18 -2.42
N PRO A 107 -2.22 18.49 -2.71
CA PRO A 107 -3.03 18.97 -3.82
C PRO A 107 -2.51 18.43 -5.14
N VAL A 108 -3.39 17.75 -5.86
CA VAL A 108 -3.11 17.14 -7.16
C VAL A 108 -3.34 18.21 -8.23
N THR A 109 -2.34 18.53 -9.05
CA THR A 109 -2.53 19.42 -10.21
C THR A 109 -3.42 18.76 -11.26
N ASP A 110 -4.13 19.54 -12.09
CA ASP A 110 -5.10 19.03 -13.07
C ASP A 110 -4.56 17.94 -14.01
N ASP A 111 -3.25 17.97 -14.32
CA ASP A 111 -2.60 16.95 -15.16
C ASP A 111 -2.59 15.56 -14.53
N HIS A 112 -2.47 15.47 -13.21
CA HIS A 112 -2.46 14.21 -12.48
C HIS A 112 -3.87 13.59 -12.40
N LEU A 113 -4.94 14.39 -12.46
CA LEU A 113 -6.34 13.93 -12.39
C LEU A 113 -6.74 12.99 -13.54
N ASN A 114 -6.28 13.32 -14.75
CA ASN A 114 -6.57 12.53 -15.95
C ASN A 114 -5.86 11.17 -15.96
N ILE A 115 -4.81 11.02 -15.15
CA ILE A 115 -3.96 9.83 -15.05
C ILE A 115 -4.61 8.77 -14.15
N PHE A 116 -5.12 9.16 -12.98
CA PHE A 116 -5.65 8.21 -11.98
C PHE A 116 -6.94 7.50 -12.41
N SER A 117 -7.84 8.21 -13.09
CA SER A 117 -9.20 7.73 -13.35
C SER A 117 -9.29 6.62 -14.42
N LYS A 118 -8.27 6.45 -15.26
CA LYS A 118 -8.33 5.52 -16.40
C LYS A 118 -8.06 4.06 -16.05
N HIS A 119 -7.19 3.76 -15.08
CA HIS A 119 -6.64 2.40 -14.92
C HIS A 119 -7.06 1.66 -13.64
N TRP A 120 -7.39 2.35 -12.55
CA TRP A 120 -8.06 1.70 -11.40
C TRP A 120 -9.56 2.00 -11.39
N LYS A 121 -10.26 1.46 -12.39
CA LYS A 121 -11.72 1.61 -12.56
C LYS A 121 -12.55 1.04 -11.39
N HIS A 122 -11.91 0.34 -10.45
CA HIS A 122 -12.53 -0.30 -9.28
C HIS A 122 -12.20 0.39 -7.95
N LEU A 123 -11.51 1.54 -7.93
CA LEU A 123 -11.32 2.27 -6.68
C LEU A 123 -12.69 2.60 -6.08
N THR A 124 -12.96 2.03 -4.91
CA THR A 124 -14.20 2.27 -4.17
C THR A 124 -14.17 3.62 -3.46
N LEU A 125 -12.98 4.16 -3.23
CA LEU A 125 -12.74 5.50 -2.74
C LEU A 125 -11.72 6.17 -3.67
N LEU A 126 -12.17 7.24 -4.32
CA LEU A 126 -11.26 8.21 -4.91
C LEU A 126 -10.44 8.87 -3.79
N PRO A 127 -9.24 9.38 -4.08
CA PRO A 127 -8.43 10.08 -3.09
C PRO A 127 -9.25 11.07 -2.27
N ARG A 128 -9.00 11.17 -0.96
CA ARG A 128 -9.75 12.04 -0.02
C ARG A 128 -9.93 13.51 -0.46
N TRP A 129 -9.13 14.03 -1.38
CA TRP A 129 -9.32 15.38 -1.94
C TRP A 129 -10.58 15.54 -2.81
N HIS A 130 -11.25 14.44 -3.20
CA HIS A 130 -12.57 14.46 -3.83
C HIS A 130 -13.74 14.55 -2.85
N MET A 131 -13.49 14.35 -1.55
CA MET A 131 -14.51 14.60 -0.55
C MET A 131 -14.46 16.10 -0.23
N ASP A 132 -15.55 16.81 -0.49
CA ASP A 132 -15.74 18.23 -0.17
C ASP A 132 -15.61 18.54 1.35
N GLU A 133 -15.29 17.55 2.18
CA GLU A 133 -14.98 17.73 3.59
C GLU A 133 -13.50 18.06 3.75
N THR A 134 -13.26 19.37 3.79
CA THR A 134 -12.08 19.98 4.37
C THR A 134 -12.01 19.62 5.86
N ASP A 135 -11.41 18.47 6.18
CA ASP A 135 -10.82 18.27 7.50
C ASP A 135 -9.62 19.21 7.61
N LEU A 136 -9.93 20.46 7.96
CA LEU A 136 -9.01 21.45 8.51
C LEU A 136 -8.23 20.76 9.63
N TRP A 137 -7.01 20.35 9.32
CA TRP A 137 -5.99 20.07 10.31
C TRP A 137 -5.76 21.35 11.11
N VAL A 138 -6.47 21.52 12.22
CA VAL A 138 -6.14 22.49 13.26
C VAL A 138 -5.14 21.81 14.18
N PRO A 139 -3.88 22.26 14.24
CA PRO A 139 -2.94 21.74 15.23
C PRO A 139 -3.32 22.32 16.61
N THR A 140 -3.64 21.44 17.56
CA THR A 140 -3.52 21.72 19.01
C THR A 140 -2.21 21.20 19.53
#